data_AF-A0AAN0K277-F1
#
_entry.id   AF-A0AAN0K277-F1
#
_cell.length_a   1.000
_cell.length_b   1.000
_cell.length_c   1.000
_cell.angle_alpha   90.00
_cell.angle_beta   90.00
_cell.angle_gamma   90.00
#
_symmetry.space_group_name_H-M   'P 1'
#
loop_
_entity.id
_entity.type
_entity.pdbx_description
1 polymer ?
#
loop_
_entity_poly.entity_id
_entity_poly.type
_entity_poly.pdbx_seq_one_letter_code
_entity_poly.pdbx_strand_id
1 'polypeptide(L)'
;MIKRILAKSNQNPIIRYEDRRVTLPEATQSMLAYSQLNDGILSVIKILVDDHEVQELSSCLDSMKVIGQIGYIEPTIEWNVDRIKQSIEGSVKTDNIAGHLIIDPIKSGYENHVSLSQYYYTSDGSTGQWTDKWAQPTQNASELKIRIFLVSGDRELIHEVQKALQKLITDEQRDGGIYPDQDNDNLMPPL
;
A
#
# COMPACT_ATOMS: atom_id res chain seq x y z
N MET A 1 -4.99 -2.35 4.57
CA MET A 1 -6.28 -2.41 5.29
C MET A 1 -6.82 -1.03 5.64
N ILE A 2 -6.17 -0.23 6.50
CA ILE A 2 -6.63 1.12 6.88
C ILE A 2 -6.96 2.00 5.66
N LYS A 3 -6.06 2.09 4.68
CA LYS A 3 -6.32 2.85 3.43
C LYS A 3 -7.60 2.39 2.70
N ARG A 4 -7.91 1.09 2.72
CA ARG A 4 -9.10 0.52 2.07
C ARG A 4 -10.37 0.88 2.85
N ILE A 5 -10.32 0.77 4.17
CA ILE A 5 -11.38 1.23 5.09
C ILE A 5 -11.70 2.70 4.82
N LEU A 6 -10.68 3.56 4.80
CA LEU A 6 -10.84 5.00 4.53
C LEU A 6 -11.43 5.25 3.13
N ALA A 7 -10.88 4.61 2.09
CA ALA A 7 -11.36 4.78 0.72
C ALA A 7 -12.83 4.38 0.53
N LYS A 8 -13.25 3.25 1.12
CA LYS A 8 -14.66 2.81 1.12
C LYS A 8 -15.55 3.72 1.95
N SER A 9 -15.00 4.31 3.02
CA SER A 9 -15.72 5.23 3.90
C SER A 9 -15.83 6.66 3.35
N ASN A 10 -15.11 7.00 2.28
CA ASN A 10 -14.96 8.39 1.81
C ASN A 10 -16.27 9.10 1.47
N GLN A 11 -17.33 8.39 1.08
CA GLN A 11 -18.61 8.99 0.74
C GLN A 11 -19.54 9.18 1.96
N ASN A 12 -19.15 8.66 3.14
CA ASN A 12 -19.97 8.75 4.34
C ASN A 12 -19.65 10.06 5.09
N PRO A 13 -20.67 10.85 5.46
CA PRO A 13 -20.48 12.07 6.24
C PRO A 13 -20.26 11.70 7.72
N ILE A 14 -19.01 11.46 8.10
CA ILE A 14 -18.63 10.93 9.41
C ILE A 14 -17.92 11.96 10.31
N ILE A 15 -17.35 13.02 9.75
CA ILE A 15 -16.59 14.03 10.50
C ILE A 15 -17.54 15.14 10.94
N ARG A 16 -17.52 15.52 12.22
CA ARG A 16 -18.35 16.64 12.70
C ARG A 16 -17.79 17.97 12.21
N TYR A 17 -18.67 18.82 11.71
CA TYR A 17 -18.35 20.17 11.28
C TYR A 17 -19.55 21.07 11.56
N GLU A 18 -19.41 21.97 12.54
CA GLU A 18 -20.49 22.85 12.99
C GLU A 18 -21.75 22.05 13.38
N ASP A 19 -22.87 22.28 12.71
CA ASP A 19 -24.18 21.63 12.92
C ASP A 19 -24.39 20.38 12.06
N ARG A 20 -23.42 20.02 11.23
CA ARG A 20 -23.53 18.91 10.27
C ARG A 20 -22.34 17.94 10.36
N ARG A 21 -22.40 16.91 9.53
CA ARG A 21 -21.25 16.05 9.25
C ARG A 21 -20.80 16.20 7.81
N VAL A 22 -19.50 16.04 7.60
CA VAL A 22 -18.83 16.10 6.31
C VAL A 22 -18.07 14.82 6.04
N THR A 23 -17.84 14.56 4.77
CA THR A 23 -17.02 13.46 4.28
C THR A 23 -15.53 13.71 4.53
N LEU A 24 -14.72 12.66 4.38
CA LEU A 24 -13.25 12.74 4.45
C LEU A 24 -12.67 13.77 3.45
N PRO A 25 -13.05 13.77 2.15
CA PRO A 25 -12.57 14.77 1.21
C PRO A 25 -13.01 16.19 1.54
N GLU A 26 -14.28 16.40 1.92
CA GLU A 26 -14.78 17.73 2.31
C GLU A 26 -14.04 18.29 3.53
N ALA A 27 -13.69 17.44 4.50
CA ALA A 27 -12.95 17.87 5.67
C ALA A 27 -11.57 18.45 5.33
N THR A 28 -10.92 17.98 4.26
CA THR A 28 -9.63 18.53 3.80
C THR A 28 -9.72 19.96 3.27
N GLN A 29 -10.93 20.45 2.98
CA GLN A 29 -11.16 21.79 2.44
C GLN A 29 -11.37 22.86 3.54
N SER A 30 -11.40 22.47 4.81
CA SER A 30 -11.59 23.39 5.95
C SER A 30 -10.69 23.01 7.12
N MET A 31 -9.89 23.96 7.61
CA MET A 31 -9.04 23.71 8.78
C MET A 31 -9.83 23.31 10.03
N LEU A 32 -11.04 23.85 10.20
CA LEU A 32 -11.90 23.49 11.32
C LEU A 32 -12.36 22.03 11.21
N ALA A 33 -12.82 21.58 10.04
CA ALA A 33 -13.19 20.18 9.81
C ALA A 33 -11.95 19.26 9.89
N TYR A 34 -10.84 19.66 9.28
CA TYR A 34 -9.59 18.92 9.26
C TYR A 34 -9.01 18.73 10.66
N SER A 35 -9.17 19.70 11.57
CA SER A 35 -8.73 19.56 12.97
C SER A 35 -9.42 18.40 13.71
N GLN A 36 -10.58 17.95 13.23
CA GLN A 36 -11.32 16.81 13.78
C GLN A 36 -10.84 15.47 13.18
N LEU A 37 -9.99 15.51 12.15
CA LEU A 37 -9.42 14.33 11.50
C LEU A 37 -8.14 13.89 12.23
N ASN A 38 -8.26 12.85 13.03
CA ASN A 38 -7.14 12.15 13.66
C ASN A 38 -7.41 10.63 13.65
N ASP A 39 -6.49 9.84 14.21
CA ASP A 39 -6.59 8.38 14.22
C ASP A 39 -7.88 7.84 14.86
N GLY A 40 -8.53 8.63 15.72
CA GLY A 40 -9.85 8.33 16.28
C GLY A 40 -10.96 8.18 15.23
N ILE A 41 -10.74 8.64 13.99
CA ILE A 41 -11.68 8.46 12.88
C ILE A 41 -12.01 6.99 12.62
N LEU A 42 -11.08 6.06 12.90
CA LEU A 42 -11.33 4.63 12.75
C LEU A 42 -12.45 4.15 13.68
N SER A 43 -12.51 4.66 14.91
CA SER A 43 -13.60 4.34 15.84
C SER A 43 -14.94 4.90 15.36
N VAL A 44 -14.92 6.09 14.75
CA VAL A 44 -16.11 6.71 14.18
C VAL A 44 -16.62 5.92 12.98
N ILE A 45 -15.72 5.45 12.11
CA ILE A 45 -16.05 4.61 10.94
C ILE A 45 -16.70 3.31 11.40
N LYS A 46 -16.12 2.62 12.39
CA LYS A 46 -16.69 1.39 12.97
C LYS A 46 -18.15 1.55 13.40
N ILE A 47 -18.51 2.71 13.94
CA ILE A 47 -19.86 2.97 14.45
C ILE A 47 -20.83 3.42 13.35
N LEU A 48 -20.35 4.19 12.36
CA LEU A 48 -21.22 4.95 11.46
C LEU A 48 -21.25 4.46 10.01
N VAL A 49 -20.36 3.55 9.61
CA VAL A 49 -20.27 3.05 8.25
C VAL A 49 -20.78 1.61 8.20
N ASP A 50 -21.95 1.42 7.61
CA ASP A 50 -22.56 0.09 7.41
C ASP A 50 -22.13 -0.53 6.07
N ASP A 51 -20.83 -0.80 5.94
CA ASP A 51 -20.25 -1.53 4.80
C ASP A 51 -19.59 -2.80 5.33
N HIS A 52 -20.00 -3.96 4.79
CA HIS A 52 -19.53 -5.28 5.23
C HIS A 52 -18.00 -5.41 5.17
N GLU A 53 -17.39 -4.97 4.06
CA GLU A 53 -15.93 -5.03 3.89
C GLU A 53 -15.24 -4.10 4.91
N VAL A 54 -15.79 -2.91 5.16
CA VAL A 54 -15.28 -1.97 6.18
C VAL A 54 -15.35 -2.57 7.59
N GLN A 55 -16.45 -3.23 7.94
CA GLN A 55 -16.64 -3.83 9.27
C GLN A 55 -15.74 -5.05 9.48
N GLU A 56 -15.59 -5.90 8.47
CA GLU A 56 -14.67 -7.04 8.52
C GLU A 56 -13.21 -6.59 8.61
N LEU A 57 -12.80 -5.64 7.77
CA LEU A 57 -11.43 -5.09 7.83
C LEU A 57 -11.16 -4.39 9.17
N SER A 58 -12.15 -3.71 9.73
CA SER A 58 -12.07 -3.09 11.06
C SER A 58 -11.89 -4.13 12.17
N SER A 59 -12.66 -5.22 12.11
CA SER A 59 -12.56 -6.34 13.06
C SER A 59 -11.22 -7.05 12.95
N CYS A 60 -10.70 -7.21 11.72
CA CYS A 60 -9.39 -7.78 11.48
C CYS A 60 -8.26 -6.94 12.09
N LEU A 61 -8.35 -5.60 12.08
CA LEU A 61 -7.38 -4.74 12.76
C LEU A 61 -7.38 -4.98 14.28
N ASP A 62 -8.53 -5.22 14.89
CA ASP A 62 -8.64 -5.49 16.33
C ASP A 62 -8.12 -6.89 16.69
N SER A 63 -8.37 -7.88 15.83
CA SER A 63 -7.93 -9.27 16.04
C SER A 63 -6.55 -9.57 15.43
N MET A 64 -5.84 -8.55 14.94
CA MET A 64 -4.55 -8.66 14.25
C MET A 64 -4.54 -9.60 13.03
N LYS A 65 -5.69 -9.85 12.42
CA LYS A 65 -5.81 -10.64 11.19
C LYS A 65 -5.42 -9.78 9.99
N VAL A 66 -4.77 -10.38 9.01
CA VAL A 66 -4.16 -9.67 7.87
C VAL A 66 -4.71 -10.14 6.53
N ILE A 67 -4.57 -9.28 5.53
CA ILE A 67 -4.82 -9.63 4.13
C ILE A 67 -3.73 -10.57 3.60
N GLY A 68 -4.05 -11.38 2.59
CA GLY A 68 -3.09 -12.29 1.97
C GLY A 68 -1.93 -11.56 1.31
N GLN A 69 -0.70 -11.95 1.65
CA GLN A 69 0.50 -11.55 0.94
C GLN A 69 0.74 -12.56 -0.18
N ILE A 70 0.72 -12.07 -1.43
CA ILE A 70 0.77 -12.93 -2.61
C ILE A 70 2.22 -13.17 -3.03
N GLY A 71 2.96 -12.08 -3.19
CA GLY A 71 4.32 -12.11 -3.71
C GLY A 71 4.86 -10.73 -4.01
N TYR A 72 5.92 -10.68 -4.80
CA TYR A 72 6.55 -9.44 -5.24
C TYR A 72 7.12 -9.54 -6.66
N ILE A 73 7.31 -8.39 -7.28
CA ILE A 73 8.06 -8.21 -8.53
C ILE A 73 9.14 -7.14 -8.31
N GLU A 74 10.32 -7.33 -8.88
CA GLU A 74 11.34 -6.29 -8.91
C GLU A 74 11.02 -5.26 -10.01
N PRO A 75 11.01 -3.95 -9.69
CA PRO A 75 10.63 -2.92 -10.63
C PRO A 75 11.71 -2.68 -11.70
N THR A 76 11.30 -2.60 -12.96
CA THR A 76 12.14 -2.22 -14.12
C THR A 76 11.76 -0.84 -14.66
N ILE A 77 12.64 -0.09 -15.32
CA ILE A 77 12.34 1.27 -15.84
C ILE A 77 10.98 1.39 -16.60
N GLU A 78 10.52 0.33 -17.28
CA GLU A 78 9.26 0.26 -18.03
C GLU A 78 8.04 -0.24 -17.23
N TRP A 79 8.10 -0.33 -15.90
CA TRP A 79 7.03 -0.96 -15.10
C TRP A 79 5.77 -0.08 -14.99
N ASN A 80 4.59 -0.70 -15.06
CA ASN A 80 3.28 -0.04 -14.92
C ASN A 80 2.36 -0.85 -13.99
N VAL A 81 1.91 -0.22 -12.89
CA VAL A 81 0.98 -0.81 -11.90
C VAL A 81 -0.26 -1.40 -12.55
N ASP A 82 -0.89 -0.65 -13.45
CA ASP A 82 -2.15 -1.03 -14.07
C ASP A 82 -1.98 -2.25 -14.96
N ARG A 83 -0.85 -2.37 -15.65
CA ARG A 83 -0.53 -3.54 -16.47
C ARG A 83 -0.36 -4.81 -15.61
N ILE A 84 0.37 -4.72 -14.49
CA ILE A 84 0.53 -5.86 -13.56
C ILE A 84 -0.84 -6.28 -13.04
N LYS A 85 -1.63 -5.31 -12.60
CA LYS A 85 -2.97 -5.52 -12.09
C LYS A 85 -3.88 -6.22 -13.11
N GLN A 86 -3.95 -5.70 -14.33
CA GLN A 86 -4.72 -6.28 -15.43
C GLN A 86 -4.26 -7.68 -15.83
N SER A 87 -2.94 -7.94 -15.83
CA SER A 87 -2.40 -9.25 -16.20
C SER A 87 -2.80 -10.34 -15.19
N ILE A 88 -2.70 -10.02 -13.90
CA ILE A 88 -3.11 -10.93 -12.82
C ILE A 88 -4.63 -11.13 -12.87
N GLU A 89 -5.41 -10.05 -12.94
CA GLU A 89 -6.87 -10.09 -13.05
C GLU A 89 -7.36 -10.93 -14.24
N GLY A 90 -6.75 -10.74 -15.42
CA GLY A 90 -7.11 -11.49 -16.63
C GLY A 90 -6.71 -12.96 -16.61
N SER A 91 -5.89 -13.39 -15.64
CA SER A 91 -5.40 -14.77 -15.53
C SER A 91 -6.09 -15.58 -14.43
N VAL A 92 -6.90 -14.92 -13.59
CA VAL A 92 -7.66 -15.53 -12.49
C VAL A 92 -9.07 -15.87 -12.97
N LYS A 93 -9.56 -17.08 -12.66
CA LYS A 93 -10.89 -17.57 -13.06
C LYS A 93 -11.99 -17.05 -12.15
N THR A 94 -11.68 -16.82 -10.88
CA THR A 94 -12.64 -16.28 -9.92
C THR A 94 -13.08 -14.88 -10.34
N ASP A 95 -14.39 -14.69 -10.50
CA ASP A 95 -14.96 -13.44 -10.94
C ASP A 95 -14.62 -12.29 -9.96
N ASN A 96 -14.18 -11.16 -10.54
CA ASN A 96 -14.07 -9.85 -9.89
C ASN A 96 -13.09 -9.76 -8.68
N ILE A 97 -11.82 -10.10 -8.88
CA ILE A 97 -10.74 -9.72 -7.94
C ILE A 97 -10.27 -8.26 -8.09
N ALA A 98 -10.80 -7.50 -9.05
CA ALA A 98 -10.27 -6.20 -9.44
C ALA A 98 -10.36 -5.13 -8.33
N GLY A 99 -11.31 -5.31 -7.42
CA GLY A 99 -11.45 -4.51 -6.21
C GLY A 99 -10.54 -4.93 -5.06
N HIS A 100 -9.98 -6.14 -5.09
CA HIS A 100 -9.29 -6.78 -3.96
C HIS A 100 -7.77 -6.88 -4.16
N LEU A 101 -7.27 -6.77 -5.39
CA LEU A 101 -5.84 -6.77 -5.66
C LEU A 101 -5.21 -5.40 -5.33
N ILE A 102 -4.19 -5.41 -4.47
CA ILE A 102 -3.39 -4.25 -4.09
C ILE A 102 -1.97 -4.42 -4.63
N ILE A 103 -1.55 -3.48 -5.46
CA ILE A 103 -0.18 -3.34 -5.94
C ILE A 103 0.48 -2.21 -5.13
N ASP A 104 1.51 -2.56 -4.36
CA ASP A 104 2.16 -1.66 -3.41
C ASP A 104 3.66 -1.49 -3.77
N PRO A 105 3.99 -0.51 -4.63
CA PRO A 105 5.38 -0.20 -4.94
C PRO A 105 6.06 0.46 -3.72
N ILE A 106 7.08 -0.19 -3.18
CA ILE A 106 7.91 0.40 -2.12
C ILE A 106 8.96 1.29 -2.76
N LYS A 107 9.05 2.54 -2.33
CA LYS A 107 10.25 3.36 -2.52
C LYS A 107 11.17 3.16 -1.31
N SER A 108 12.33 2.58 -1.55
CA SER A 108 13.43 2.46 -0.59
C SER A 108 14.60 3.32 -1.07
N GLY A 109 15.34 3.89 -0.11
CA GLY A 109 16.53 4.68 -0.39
C GLY A 109 16.59 5.96 0.41
N TYR A 110 17.65 6.72 0.14
CA TYR A 110 17.87 8.02 0.76
C TYR A 110 17.03 9.08 0.04
N GLU A 111 16.10 9.68 0.77
CA GLU A 111 15.30 10.79 0.26
C GLU A 111 16.23 11.90 -0.23
N ASN A 112 16.05 12.35 -1.48
CA ASN A 112 16.80 13.45 -2.08
C ASN A 112 18.34 13.28 -2.15
N HIS A 113 18.90 12.07 -2.08
CA HIS A 113 20.37 11.88 -2.15
C HIS A 113 21.01 12.30 -3.49
N VAL A 114 20.23 12.32 -4.56
CA VAL A 114 20.62 12.78 -5.89
C VAL A 114 20.43 14.29 -6.09
N SER A 115 19.79 14.99 -5.14
CA SER A 115 19.39 16.40 -5.28
C SER A 115 19.81 17.31 -4.13
N LEU A 116 20.21 16.76 -2.98
CA LEU A 116 20.74 17.55 -1.86
C LEU A 116 22.24 17.73 -2.02
N SER A 117 22.65 18.97 -2.21
CA SER A 117 24.02 19.38 -1.96
C SER A 117 24.21 19.57 -0.46
N GLN A 118 25.28 19.01 0.09
CA GLN A 118 25.63 19.16 1.50
C GLN A 118 26.87 20.04 1.63
N TYR A 119 26.79 21.06 2.48
CA TYR A 119 27.92 21.91 2.81
C TYR A 119 28.77 21.27 3.91
N TYR A 120 30.09 21.42 3.82
CA TYR A 120 31.03 20.91 4.82
C TYR A 120 32.13 21.93 5.14
N TYR A 121 32.75 21.75 6.31
CA TYR A 121 33.90 22.53 6.78
C TYR A 121 35.15 21.64 6.79
N THR A 122 36.28 22.18 6.36
CA THR A 122 37.59 21.51 6.43
C THR A 122 38.35 21.93 7.69
N SER A 123 39.37 21.17 8.09
CA SER A 123 40.14 21.42 9.31
C SER A 123 40.90 22.76 9.33
N ASP A 124 41.10 23.37 8.15
CA ASP A 124 41.70 24.70 7.97
C ASP A 124 40.65 25.83 7.99
N GLY A 125 39.36 25.52 8.25
CA GLY A 125 38.27 26.48 8.35
C GLY A 125 37.63 26.89 7.03
N SER A 126 38.04 26.29 5.90
CA SER A 126 37.38 26.53 4.61
C SER A 126 36.02 25.82 4.52
N THR A 127 35.18 26.26 3.57
CA THR A 127 33.89 25.62 3.28
C THR A 127 33.86 25.04 1.88
N GLY A 128 33.18 23.92 1.73
CA GLY A 128 32.94 23.27 0.44
C GLY A 128 31.51 22.78 0.30
N GLN A 129 31.16 22.32 -0.90
CA GLN A 129 29.83 21.81 -1.24
C GLN A 129 29.98 20.49 -2.01
N TRP A 130 29.26 19.46 -1.57
CA TRP A 130 29.10 18.23 -2.35
C TRP A 130 28.10 18.48 -3.49
N THR A 131 28.56 18.42 -4.75
CA THR A 131 27.72 18.72 -5.93
C THR A 131 27.04 17.51 -6.53
N ASP A 132 27.62 16.31 -6.37
CA ASP A 132 27.13 15.13 -7.12
C ASP A 132 26.64 13.99 -6.23
N LYS A 133 27.32 13.62 -5.13
CA LYS A 133 26.89 12.55 -4.21
C LYS A 133 27.57 12.69 -2.83
N TRP A 134 26.87 13.22 -1.83
CA TRP A 134 27.40 13.22 -0.45
C TRP A 134 27.24 11.85 0.22
N ALA A 135 26.29 11.03 -0.26
CA ALA A 135 26.09 9.64 0.14
C ALA A 135 25.92 8.77 -1.10
N GLN A 136 26.65 7.67 -1.17
CA GLN A 136 26.35 6.57 -2.10
C GLN A 136 25.47 5.57 -1.36
N PRO A 137 24.21 5.37 -1.78
CA PRO A 137 23.43 4.26 -1.24
C PRO A 137 24.20 2.96 -1.49
N THR A 138 24.22 2.06 -0.51
CA THR A 138 24.64 0.67 -0.77
C THR A 138 23.74 0.08 -1.85
N GLN A 139 24.22 -0.86 -2.66
CA GLN A 139 23.40 -1.49 -3.72
C GLN A 139 22.04 -1.97 -3.20
N ASN A 140 21.99 -2.40 -1.93
CA ASN A 140 20.78 -2.92 -1.28
C ASN A 140 19.83 -1.82 -0.75
N ALA A 141 20.28 -0.56 -0.65
CA ALA A 141 19.44 0.56 -0.21
C ALA A 141 18.31 0.88 -1.20
N SER A 142 18.38 0.30 -2.39
CA SER A 142 17.44 0.47 -3.50
C SER A 142 16.85 -0.87 -3.97
N GLU A 143 16.79 -1.89 -3.09
CA GLU A 143 15.94 -3.06 -3.32
C GLU A 143 14.48 -2.62 -3.29
N LEU A 144 14.04 -2.07 -4.41
CA LEU A 144 12.66 -1.71 -4.65
C LEU A 144 11.92 -3.02 -4.92
N LYS A 145 10.81 -3.22 -4.23
CA LYS A 145 9.91 -4.35 -4.49
C LYS A 145 8.52 -3.81 -4.70
N ILE A 146 7.84 -4.32 -5.71
CA ILE A 146 6.41 -4.13 -5.89
C ILE A 146 5.73 -5.28 -5.16
N ARG A 147 5.21 -5.02 -3.97
CA ARG A 147 4.49 -6.02 -3.19
C ARG A 147 3.08 -6.18 -3.73
N ILE A 148 2.60 -7.41 -3.74
CA ILE A 148 1.27 -7.75 -4.23
C ILE A 148 0.50 -8.37 -3.06
N PHE A 149 -0.64 -7.77 -2.75
CA PHE A 149 -1.55 -8.25 -1.71
C PHE A 149 -2.94 -8.47 -2.28
N LEU A 150 -3.69 -9.35 -1.64
CA LEU A 150 -5.08 -9.60 -1.93
C LEU A 150 -5.91 -9.36 -0.67
N VAL A 151 -6.92 -8.50 -0.78
CA VAL A 151 -7.93 -8.28 0.28
C VAL A 151 -8.85 -9.49 0.35
N SER A 152 -8.33 -10.60 0.84
CA SER A 152 -9.04 -11.85 1.08
C SER A 152 -8.21 -12.71 2.02
N GLY A 153 -8.90 -13.56 2.78
CA GLY A 153 -8.30 -14.69 3.50
C GLY A 153 -8.65 -16.05 2.91
N ASP A 154 -9.31 -16.08 1.76
CA ASP A 154 -9.55 -17.30 1.00
C ASP A 154 -8.24 -17.83 0.44
N ARG A 155 -7.78 -18.96 0.99
CA ARG A 155 -6.54 -19.62 0.57
C ARG A 155 -6.61 -20.11 -0.86
N GLU A 156 -7.75 -20.60 -1.35
CA GLU A 156 -7.86 -21.09 -2.72
C GLU A 156 -7.69 -19.94 -3.71
N LEU A 157 -8.34 -18.80 -3.42
CA LEU A 157 -8.18 -17.59 -4.20
C LEU A 157 -6.75 -17.03 -4.14
N ILE A 158 -6.11 -17.03 -2.96
CA ILE A 158 -4.71 -16.62 -2.81
C ILE A 158 -3.81 -17.48 -3.72
N HIS A 159 -3.97 -18.80 -3.71
CA HIS A 159 -3.20 -19.71 -4.56
C HIS A 159 -3.45 -19.47 -6.06
N GLU A 160 -4.69 -19.14 -6.43
CA GLU A 160 -5.03 -18.80 -7.81
C GLU A 160 -4.30 -17.52 -8.25
N VAL A 161 -4.32 -16.48 -7.42
CA VAL A 161 -3.62 -15.22 -7.69
C VAL A 161 -2.10 -15.42 -7.70
N GLN A 162 -1.54 -16.28 -6.84
CA GLN A 162 -0.12 -16.64 -6.86
C GLN A 162 0.27 -17.34 -8.16
N LYS A 163 -0.57 -18.25 -8.69
CA LYS A 163 -0.33 -18.87 -10.00
C LYS A 163 -0.36 -17.85 -11.13
N ALA A 164 -1.28 -16.89 -11.10
CA ALA A 164 -1.33 -15.80 -12.06
C ALA A 164 -0.08 -14.91 -12.00
N LEU A 165 0.39 -14.56 -10.78
CA LEU A 165 1.63 -13.83 -10.58
C LEU A 165 2.85 -14.62 -11.09
N GLN A 166 2.95 -15.90 -10.76
CA GLN A 166 4.04 -16.75 -11.22
C GLN A 166 4.10 -16.82 -12.75
N LYS A 167 2.93 -16.93 -13.40
CA LYS A 167 2.83 -16.89 -14.86
C LYS A 167 3.32 -15.55 -15.42
N LEU A 168 2.89 -14.42 -14.86
CA LEU A 168 3.36 -13.08 -15.26
C LEU A 168 4.89 -12.97 -15.16
N ILE A 169 5.47 -13.42 -14.04
CA ILE A 169 6.91 -13.40 -13.81
C ILE A 169 7.64 -14.22 -14.90
N THR A 170 7.14 -15.41 -15.21
CA THR A 170 7.74 -16.30 -16.22
C THR A 170 7.56 -15.77 -17.65
N ASP A 171 6.34 -15.37 -18.03
CA ASP A 171 6.00 -14.92 -19.39
C ASP A 171 6.73 -13.61 -19.75
N GLU A 172 6.91 -12.72 -18.78
CA GLU A 172 7.62 -11.45 -18.98
C GLU A 172 9.11 -11.50 -18.60
N GLN A 173 9.64 -12.68 -18.23
CA GLN A 173 11.05 -12.85 -17.79
C GLN A 173 11.47 -11.82 -16.74
N ARG A 174 10.62 -11.63 -15.72
CA ARG A 174 10.86 -10.67 -14.64
C ARG A 174 11.53 -11.34 -13.45
N ASP A 175 12.25 -10.53 -12.67
CA ASP A 175 12.66 -10.93 -11.33
C ASP A 175 11.50 -10.74 -10.35
N GLY A 176 11.25 -11.74 -9.50
CA GLY A 176 10.13 -11.75 -8.57
C GLY A 176 9.94 -13.10 -7.89
N GLY A 177 8.92 -13.19 -7.04
CA GLY A 177 8.60 -14.42 -6.33
C GLY A 177 7.22 -14.40 -5.69
N ILE A 178 6.76 -15.58 -5.28
CA ILE A 178 5.54 -15.77 -4.48
C ILE A 178 5.91 -15.98 -3.02
N TYR A 179 5.09 -15.47 -2.10
CA TYR A 179 5.28 -15.73 -0.66
C TYR A 179 4.71 -17.11 -0.30
N PRO A 180 5.42 -17.90 0.54
CA PRO A 180 4.94 -19.21 0.98
C PRO A 180 3.72 -19.08 1.91
N ASP A 181 2.94 -20.16 2.01
CA ASP A 181 1.73 -20.23 2.85
C ASP A 181 1.94 -19.88 4.33
N GLN A 182 3.14 -20.16 4.86
CA GLN A 182 3.55 -19.85 6.23
C GLN A 182 3.58 -18.33 6.51
N ASP A 183 3.73 -17.49 5.48
CA ASP A 183 3.68 -16.04 5.65
C ASP A 183 2.21 -15.53 5.74
N ASN A 184 1.25 -16.44 5.58
CA ASN A 184 -0.20 -16.23 5.59
C ASN A 184 -0.87 -17.01 6.75
N ASP A 185 -0.25 -17.07 7.93
CA ASP A 185 -0.76 -17.85 9.07
C ASP A 185 -1.94 -17.18 9.82
N ASN A 186 -2.09 -15.86 9.72
CA ASN A 186 -3.16 -15.10 10.41
C ASN A 186 -4.06 -14.32 9.45
N LEU A 187 -4.57 -15.01 8.43
CA LEU A 187 -5.44 -14.39 7.44
C LEU A 187 -6.75 -13.89 8.05
N MET A 188 -7.29 -12.83 7.43
CA MET A 188 -8.67 -12.41 7.60
C MET A 188 -9.65 -13.56 7.25
N PRO A 189 -10.92 -13.52 7.69
CA PRO A 189 -11.89 -14.48 7.16
C PRO A 189 -12.13 -14.26 5.66
N PRO A 190 -12.64 -15.26 4.92
CA PRO A 190 -13.21 -15.04 3.60
C PRO A 190 -14.31 -13.96 3.66
N LEU A 191 -14.30 -13.03 2.70
CA LEU A 191 -15.28 -11.94 2.57
C LEU A 191 -16.54 -12.39 1.82
#